data_AF-A0A2D6HNP2-F1
#
_entry.id   AF-A0A2D6HNP2-F1
#
_cell.length_a   1.000
_cell.length_b   1.000
_cell.length_c   1.000
_cell.angle_alpha   90.00
_cell.angle_beta   90.00
_cell.angle_gamma   90.00
#
_symmetry.space_group_name_H-M   'P 1'
#
loop_
_entity.id
_entity.type
_entity.pdbx_description
1 polymer ?
#
loop_
_entity_poly.entity_id
_entity_poly.type
_entity_poly.pdbx_seq_one_letter_code
_entity_poly.pdbx_strand_id
1 'polypeptide(L)'
;MSLYTVKQMAMRYPAFTEDAFRKIIFNRHKNGFYECIIRVPGSTRILICEMSFLKWLRIYNEGLDECTSTNGNEAKPDKSKTYNRPNYEAFLNIEDQGI
;
A
#
# COMPACT_ATOMS: atom_id res chain seq x y z
N MET A 1 -1.86 8.21 14.66
CA MET A 1 -1.27 7.01 14.03
C MET A 1 -2.26 5.87 14.21
N SER A 2 -2.97 5.47 13.16
CA SER A 2 -3.99 4.42 13.22
C SER A 2 -3.36 3.06 12.90
N LEU A 3 -3.68 2.06 13.72
CA LEU A 3 -3.23 0.67 13.53
C LEU A 3 -4.43 -0.22 13.22
N TYR A 4 -4.32 -1.01 12.16
CA TYR A 4 -5.42 -1.83 11.68
C TYR A 4 -4.96 -3.28 11.46
N THR A 5 -5.85 -4.22 11.74
CA THR A 5 -5.68 -5.59 11.26
C THR A 5 -5.81 -5.64 9.74
N VAL A 6 -5.36 -6.74 9.11
CA VAL A 6 -5.53 -6.96 7.66
C VAL A 6 -6.99 -6.82 7.22
N LYS A 7 -7.92 -7.38 8.00
CA LYS A 7 -9.36 -7.27 7.74
C LYS A 7 -9.85 -5.82 7.74
N GLN A 8 -9.44 -5.05 8.76
CA GLN A 8 -9.80 -3.63 8.85
C GLN A 8 -9.20 -2.79 7.71
N MET A 9 -7.96 -3.09 7.30
CA MET A 9 -7.34 -2.44 6.14
C MET A 9 -8.10 -2.75 4.84
N ALA A 10 -8.48 -4.01 4.62
CA ALA A 10 -9.25 -4.41 3.44
C ALA A 10 -10.64 -3.77 3.39
N MET A 11 -11.29 -3.59 4.55
CA MET A 11 -12.56 -2.86 4.64
C MET A 11 -12.39 -1.37 4.33
N ARG A 12 -11.27 -0.77 4.76
CA ARG A 12 -11.00 0.67 4.63
C ARG A 12 -10.48 1.05 3.24
N TYR A 13 -9.67 0.18 2.64
CA TYR A 13 -9.08 0.34 1.32
C TYR A 13 -9.55 -0.82 0.41
N PRO A 14 -10.79 -0.77 -0.09
CA PRO A 14 -11.42 -1.90 -0.78
C PRO A 14 -10.73 -2.30 -2.10
N ALA A 15 -9.86 -1.44 -2.65
CA ALA A 15 -8.97 -1.79 -3.75
C ALA A 15 -7.99 -2.94 -3.41
N PHE A 16 -7.77 -3.21 -2.11
CA PHE A 16 -6.93 -4.28 -1.62
C PHE A 16 -7.77 -5.29 -0.83
N THR A 17 -7.92 -6.49 -1.38
CA THR A 17 -8.55 -7.60 -0.65
C THR A 17 -7.67 -8.06 0.51
N GLU A 18 -8.24 -8.81 1.47
CA GLU A 18 -7.44 -9.43 2.54
C GLU A 18 -6.31 -10.31 1.97
N ASP A 19 -6.58 -11.04 0.88
CA ASP A 19 -5.57 -11.89 0.22
C ASP A 19 -4.47 -11.06 -0.43
N ALA A 20 -4.81 -9.93 -1.06
CA ALA A 20 -3.82 -9.00 -1.60
C ALA A 20 -2.88 -8.49 -0.51
N PHE A 21 -3.42 -8.06 0.63
CA PHE A 21 -2.61 -7.66 1.79
C PHE A 21 -1.75 -8.81 2.31
N ARG A 22 -2.30 -10.03 2.44
CA ARG A 22 -1.52 -11.21 2.87
C ARG A 22 -0.36 -11.49 1.92
N LYS A 23 -0.57 -11.40 0.61
CA LYS A 23 0.47 -11.58 -0.41
C LYS A 23 1.54 -10.50 -0.33
N ILE A 24 1.15 -9.23 -0.10
CA ILE A 24 2.08 -8.12 0.11
C ILE A 24 2.92 -8.36 1.37
N ILE A 25 2.30 -8.74 2.50
CA ILE A 25 2.97 -9.02 3.77
C ILE A 25 3.88 -10.25 3.68
N PHE A 26 3.48 -11.28 2.94
CA PHE A 26 4.30 -12.45 2.71
C PHE A 26 5.58 -12.08 1.95
N ASN A 27 5.45 -11.23 0.93
CA ASN A 27 6.56 -10.74 0.12
C ASN A 27 7.24 -9.47 0.66
N ARG A 28 7.01 -9.12 1.93
CA ARG A 28 7.50 -7.87 2.56
C ARG A 28 9.00 -7.60 2.41
N HIS A 29 9.82 -8.65 2.33
CA HIS A 29 11.27 -8.56 2.08
C HIS A 29 11.63 -8.06 0.69
N LYS A 30 10.75 -8.28 -0.29
CA LYS A 30 11.00 -7.95 -1.70
C LYS A 30 10.35 -6.64 -2.10
N ASN A 31 9.24 -6.26 -1.47
CA ASN A 31 8.47 -5.07 -1.82
C ASN A 31 8.64 -3.91 -0.82
N GLY A 32 9.45 -4.06 0.23
CA GLY A 32 9.69 -3.00 1.22
C GLY A 32 8.57 -2.81 2.25
N PHE A 33 7.57 -3.68 2.32
CA PHE A 33 6.41 -3.53 3.21
C PHE A 33 6.72 -3.75 4.71
N TYR A 34 7.98 -3.97 5.09
CA TYR A 34 8.38 -4.17 6.47
C TYR A 34 8.04 -3.01 7.39
N GLU A 35 8.21 -1.78 6.90
CA GLU A 35 7.96 -0.56 7.66
C GLU A 35 6.47 -0.31 7.95
N CYS A 36 5.60 -1.05 7.25
CA CYS A 36 4.15 -0.94 7.40
C CYS A 36 3.61 -1.86 8.49
N ILE A 37 4.35 -2.91 8.89
CA ILE A 37 3.84 -3.95 9.78
C ILE A 37 4.35 -3.78 11.21
N ILE A 38 3.46 -4.00 12.17
CA ILE A 38 3.76 -4.08 13.59
C ILE A 38 3.31 -5.45 14.09
N ARG A 39 4.24 -6.19 14.72
CA ARG A 39 3.94 -7.46 15.37
C ARG A 39 3.63 -7.19 16.84
N VAL A 40 2.47 -7.67 17.28
CA VAL A 40 2.09 -7.55 18.70
C VAL A 40 2.88 -8.58 19.51
N PRO A 41 3.66 -8.18 20.53
CA PRO A 41 4.39 -9.12 21.37
C PRO A 41 3.46 -10.16 22.01
N GLY A 42 3.86 -11.43 22.03
CA GLY A 42 3.05 -12.52 22.59
C GLY A 42 1.80 -12.89 21.78
N SER A 43 1.67 -12.37 20.55
CA SER A 43 0.54 -12.69 19.66
C SER A 43 1.03 -13.04 18.26
N THR A 44 0.24 -13.84 17.54
CA THR A 44 0.43 -14.11 16.11
C THR A 44 -0.16 -13.01 15.22
N ARG A 45 -0.81 -12.01 15.82
CA ARG A 45 -1.48 -10.92 15.09
C ARG A 45 -0.48 -9.92 14.55
N ILE A 46 -0.73 -9.50 13.31
CA ILE A 46 -0.02 -8.41 12.63
C ILE A 46 -0.99 -7.24 12.50
N LEU A 47 -0.50 -6.06 12.86
CA LEU A 47 -1.15 -4.79 12.60
C LEU A 47 -0.42 -4.06 11.49
N ILE A 48 -1.15 -3.25 10.74
CA ILE A 48 -0.64 -2.40 9.67
C ILE A 48 -0.81 -0.96 10.14
N CYS A 49 0.29 -0.20 10.09
CA CYS A 49 0.26 1.25 10.29
C CYS A 49 -0.26 1.93 9.02
N GLU A 50 -1.41 2.59 9.12
CA GLU A 50 -2.05 3.28 8.00
C GLU A 50 -1.12 4.32 7.34
N MET A 51 -0.44 5.11 8.16
CA MET A 51 0.45 6.18 7.66
C MET A 51 1.65 5.62 6.90
N SER A 52 2.27 4.56 7.44
CA SER A 52 3.37 3.87 6.75
C SER A 52 2.89 3.21 5.46
N PHE A 53 1.70 2.61 5.47
CA PHE A 53 1.08 2.02 4.29
C PHE A 53 0.87 3.04 3.17
N LEU A 54 0.31 4.22 3.47
CA LEU A 54 0.08 5.27 2.49
C LEU A 54 1.41 5.82 1.93
N LYS A 55 2.42 5.98 2.78
CA LYS A 55 3.77 6.36 2.35
C LYS A 55 4.35 5.31 1.40
N TRP A 56 4.27 4.04 1.77
CA TRP A 56 4.72 2.93 0.93
C TRP A 56 3.97 2.88 -0.40
N LEU A 57 2.66 3.07 -0.40
CA LEU A 57 1.83 3.06 -1.60
C LEU A 57 2.23 4.19 -2.56
N ARG A 58 2.53 5.39 -2.02
CA ARG A 58 3.03 6.50 -2.80
C ARG A 58 4.38 6.17 -3.45
N ILE A 59 5.36 5.68 -2.69
CA ILE A 59 6.68 5.31 -3.22
C ILE A 59 6.57 4.19 -4.27
N TYR A 60 5.72 3.21 -4.02
CA TYR A 60 5.48 2.09 -4.95
C TYR A 60 4.88 2.59 -6.27
N ASN A 61 4.02 3.61 -6.21
CA ASN A 61 3.42 4.24 -7.37
C ASN A 61 4.31 5.31 -8.01
N GLU A 62 5.22 5.99 -7.29
CA GLU A 62 6.14 7.01 -7.82
C GLU A 62 7.24 6.41 -8.74
N GLY A 63 7.26 5.08 -8.90
CA GLY A 63 7.88 4.44 -10.08
C GLY A 63 7.13 4.69 -11.40
N LEU A 64 5.94 5.30 -11.35
CA LEU A 64 5.00 5.64 -12.42
C LEU A 64 4.55 7.11 -12.24
N ASP A 65 5.36 8.01 -12.79
CA ASP A 65 5.09 9.43 -13.06
C ASP A 65 4.86 10.41 -11.90
N GLU A 66 5.49 11.57 -12.09
CA GLU A 66 5.70 12.70 -11.20
C GLU A 66 4.39 13.32 -10.68
N CYS A 67 4.13 13.19 -9.37
CA CYS A 67 3.19 14.05 -8.65
C CYS A 67 3.70 14.38 -7.24
N THR A 68 4.99 14.66 -7.07
CA THR A 68 5.48 15.30 -5.83
C THR A 68 6.46 16.42 -6.18
N SER A 69 6.06 17.66 -5.92
CA SER A 69 6.98 18.78 -5.88
C SER A 69 8.10 18.44 -4.92
N THR A 70 9.31 18.37 -5.48
CA THR A 70 10.58 18.01 -4.86
C THR A 70 10.88 18.81 -3.60
N ASN A 71 11.43 18.14 -2.59
CA ASN A 71 12.65 18.55 -1.90
C ASN A 71 13.25 17.36 -1.14
N GLY A 72 14.47 16.96 -1.52
CA GLY A 72 15.33 16.09 -0.70
C GLY A 72 15.63 14.72 -1.31
N ASN A 73 16.72 14.68 -2.07
CA ASN A 73 17.65 13.58 -2.34
C ASN A 73 17.35 12.23 -1.63
N GLU A 74 17.06 11.16 -2.38
CA GLU A 74 17.55 9.79 -2.10
C GLU A 74 17.11 8.77 -3.18
N ALA A 75 17.82 7.66 -3.25
CA ALA A 75 18.15 6.88 -4.43
C ALA A 75 17.01 6.11 -5.14
N LYS A 76 17.15 5.96 -6.48
CA LYS A 76 16.31 5.13 -7.37
C LYS A 76 16.54 3.62 -7.14
N PRO A 77 15.49 2.80 -6.95
CA PRO A 77 15.60 1.36 -7.12
C PRO A 77 15.41 0.94 -8.59
N ASP A 78 16.14 -0.12 -8.95
CA ASP A 78 16.30 -0.72 -10.29
C ASP A 78 14.98 -1.22 -10.90
N LYS A 79 14.75 -0.83 -12.17
CA LYS A 79 13.53 -1.04 -12.95
C LYS A 79 13.55 -2.39 -13.66
N SER A 80 13.20 -3.47 -12.98
CA SER A 80 12.70 -4.66 -13.67
C SER A 80 11.75 -5.46 -12.78
N LYS A 81 10.44 -5.41 -13.09
CA LYS A 81 9.38 -6.40 -12.81
C LYS A 81 8.02 -5.69 -12.81
N THR A 82 7.42 -5.64 -13.99
CA THR A 82 6.02 -5.32 -14.23
C THR A 82 5.15 -6.35 -13.49
N TYR A 83 4.37 -5.91 -12.50
CA TYR A 83 3.28 -6.72 -11.93
C TYR A 83 1.96 -6.18 -12.47
N ASN A 84 1.05 -7.09 -12.86
CA ASN A 84 -0.24 -6.76 -13.45
C ASN A 84 -1.00 -5.73 -12.61
N ARG A 85 -1.07 -4.51 -13.15
CA ARG A 85 -1.69 -3.32 -12.56
C ARG A 85 -3.22 -3.47 -12.59
N PRO A 86 -3.93 -3.40 -11.46
CA PRO A 86 -5.38 -3.24 -11.49
C PRO A 86 -5.73 -1.88 -12.10
N ASN A 87 -6.76 -1.86 -12.96
CA ASN A 87 -7.19 -0.67 -13.69
C ASN A 87 -7.80 0.38 -12.75
N TYR A 88 -7.13 1.52 -12.63
CA TYR A 88 -7.47 2.64 -11.74
C TYR A 88 -8.52 3.59 -12.36
N GLU A 89 -8.68 3.56 -13.68
CA GLU A 89 -9.69 4.37 -14.41
C GLU A 89 -11.13 3.93 -14.12
N ALA A 90 -11.32 2.76 -13.48
CA ALA A 90 -12.64 2.24 -13.14
C ALA A 90 -13.28 2.90 -11.90
N PHE A 91 -12.50 3.61 -11.07
CA PHE A 91 -12.97 4.11 -9.77
C PHE A 91 -13.21 5.62 -9.71
N LEU A 92 -12.63 6.40 -10.62
CA LEU A 92 -12.83 7.85 -10.66
C LEU A 92 -14.21 8.26 -11.21
N ASN A 93 -15.01 7.30 -11.69
CA ASN A 93 -16.34 7.55 -12.26
C ASN A 93 -17.51 7.25 -11.29
N ILE A 94 -17.25 6.92 -10.02
CA ILE A 94 -18.31 6.51 -9.07
C ILE A 94 -18.73 7.65 -8.12
N GLU A 95 -18.00 8.76 -8.06
CA GLU A 95 -18.35 9.88 -7.17
C GLU A 95 -19.27 10.96 -7.80
N ASP A 96 -19.83 10.73 -9.00
CA ASP A 96 -20.69 11.70 -9.70
C ASP A 96 -22.11 11.18 -10.01
N GLN A 97 -22.63 10.28 -9.17
CA GLN A 97 -24.05 9.92 -9.18
C GLN A 97 -24.58 10.03 -7.75
N GLY A 98 -25.02 11.25 -7.40
CA GLY A 98 -25.76 11.48 -6.17
C GLY A 98 -27.06 10.69 -6.14
N ILE A 99 -27.28 9.98 -5.03
CA ILE A 99 -28.59 9.71 -4.42
C ILE A 99 -28.39 9.77 -2.90
#